data_AF-A0A2N5ACH3-F1
#
_entry.id   AF-A0A2N5ACH3-F1
#
_cell.length_a   1.000
_cell.length_b   1.000
_cell.length_c   1.000
_cell.angle_alpha   90.00
_cell.angle_beta   90.00
_cell.angle_gamma   90.00
#
_symmetry.space_group_name_H-M   'P 1'
#
loop_
_entity.id
_entity.type
_entity.pdbx_description
1 polymer ?
#
loop_
_entity_poly.entity_id
_entity_poly.type
_entity_poly.pdbx_seq_one_letter_code
_entity_poly.pdbx_strand_id
1 'polypeptide(L)' 'MTPELRHCFSITIQVDKPIIVSRSPQTGKRQLIPIIGGSVSGQLRGHVLPGG' A
#
# COMPACT_ATOMS: atom_id res chain seq x y z
N MET A 1 -33.24 1.50 2.32
CA MET A 1 -32.38 0.91 1.27
C MET A 1 -30.96 0.92 1.81
N THR A 2 -30.27 -0.22 1.83
CA THR A 2 -28.89 -0.34 2.36
C THR A 2 -27.96 -0.62 1.19
N PRO A 3 -26.79 0.05 1.09
CA PRO A 3 -25.85 -0.20 -0.01
C PRO A 3 -25.30 -1.63 0.05
N GLU A 4 -25.16 -2.26 -1.12
CA GLU A 4 -24.50 -3.55 -1.28
C GLU A 4 -23.01 -3.38 -1.55
N LEU A 5 -22.18 -4.23 -0.93
CA LEU A 5 -20.75 -4.32 -1.22
C LEU A 5 -20.50 -5.40 -2.27
N ARG A 6 -19.72 -5.06 -3.30
CA ARG A 6 -19.24 -6.00 -4.31
C ARG A 6 -17.73 -5.87 -4.46
N HIS A 7 -17.04 -7.02 -4.59
CA HIS A 7 -15.62 -7.03 -4.90
C HIS A 7 -15.38 -6.42 -6.30
N CYS A 8 -14.41 -5.52 -6.40
CA CYS A 8 -14.07 -4.82 -7.65
C CYS A 8 -12.70 -5.26 -8.16
N PHE A 9 -11.67 -5.07 -7.36
CA PHE A 9 -10.31 -5.50 -7.66
C PHE A 9 -9.51 -5.72 -6.38
N SER A 10 -8.38 -6.40 -6.53
CA SER A 10 -7.36 -6.61 -5.51
C SER A 10 -6.03 -6.03 -6.00
N ILE A 11 -5.26 -5.45 -5.09
CA ILE A 11 -3.91 -4.96 -5.36
C ILE A 11 -2.92 -5.74 -4.51
N THR A 12 -1.94 -6.37 -5.15
CA THR A 12 -0.78 -6.95 -4.47
C THR A 12 0.36 -5.95 -4.56
N ILE A 13 0.74 -5.36 -3.43
CA ILE A 13 1.81 -4.36 -3.36
C ILE A 13 3.14 -5.02 -3.02
N GLN A 14 4.17 -4.65 -3.77
CA GLN A 14 5.56 -4.91 -3.42
C GLN A 14 6.13 -3.68 -2.71
N VAL A 15 6.64 -3.89 -1.49
CA VAL A 15 7.26 -2.84 -0.69
C VAL A 15 8.73 -3.15 -0.43
N ASP A 16 9.54 -2.10 -0.27
CA ASP A 16 10.92 -2.24 0.18
C ASP A 16 11.03 -2.19 1.71
N LYS A 17 12.26 -2.38 2.21
CA LYS A 17 12.60 -2.29 3.62
C LYS A 17 12.19 -0.93 4.21
N PRO A 18 11.71 -0.90 5.46
CA PRO A 18 11.38 0.35 6.12
C PRO A 18 12.59 1.29 6.25
N ILE A 19 12.37 2.56 5.96
CA ILE A 19 13.33 3.64 6.25
C ILE A 19 12.88 4.29 7.56
N ILE A 20 13.68 4.14 8.63
CA ILE A 20 13.36 4.72 9.93
C ILE A 20 13.71 6.21 9.92
N VAL A 21 12.70 7.07 10.08
CA VAL A 21 12.87 8.52 10.18
C VAL A 21 13.08 8.94 11.62
N SER A 22 12.31 8.37 12.54
CA SER A 22 12.45 8.64 13.97
C SER A 22 12.00 7.45 14.81
N ARG A 23 12.53 7.35 16.03
CA ARG A 23 12.08 6.42 17.05
C ARG A 23 12.36 7.02 18.42
N SER A 24 11.35 7.57 19.06
CA SER A 24 11.46 8.15 20.41
C SER A 24 10.31 7.69 21.31
N PRO A 25 10.50 7.71 22.64
CA PRO A 25 9.41 7.49 23.59
C PRO A 25 8.29 8.54 23.49
N GLN A 26 8.62 9.78 23.13
CA GLN A 26 7.67 10.91 23.13
C GLN A 26 6.79 10.95 21.87
N THR A 27 7.33 10.60 20.71
CA THR A 27 6.64 10.73 19.41
C THR A 27 6.43 9.40 18.69
N GLY A 28 6.88 8.30 19.29
CA GLY A 28 6.82 6.97 18.69
C GLY A 28 7.81 6.80 17.53
N LYS A 29 7.47 5.85 16.65
CA LYS A 29 8.30 5.46 15.50
C LYS A 29 7.70 5.97 14.20
N ARG A 30 8.42 6.83 13.48
CA ARG A 30 8.11 7.17 12.08
C ARG A 30 8.99 6.33 11.16
N GLN A 31 8.36 5.68 10.19
CA GLN A 31 9.06 5.00 9.10
C GLN A 31 8.36 5.27 7.77
N LEU A 32 9.13 5.26 6.69
CA LEU A 32 8.63 5.26 5.32
C LEU A 32 8.73 3.83 4.79
N ILE A 33 7.69 3.36 4.10
CA ILE A 33 7.64 2.05 3.45
C ILE A 33 7.50 2.29 1.94
N PRO A 34 8.59 2.30 1.18
CA PRO A 34 8.53 2.60 -0.25
C PRO A 34 7.72 1.55 -1.01
N ILE A 35 6.83 2.00 -1.90
CA ILE A 35 6.13 1.16 -2.87
C ILE A 35 6.99 1.08 -4.13
N ILE A 36 7.52 -0.11 -4.39
CA ILE A 36 8.40 -0.37 -5.53
C ILE A 36 7.66 -0.97 -6.73
N GLY A 37 6.40 -1.37 -6.54
CA GLY A 37 5.55 -1.86 -7.60
C GLY A 37 4.43 -2.76 -7.08
N GLY A 38 3.88 -3.57 -7.97
CA GLY A 38 2.80 -4.48 -7.64
C GLY A 38 1.94 -4.86 -8.84
N SER A 39 0.89 -5.62 -8.59
CA SER A 39 -0.09 -6.02 -9.58
C SER A 39 -1.51 -5.67 -9.13
N VAL A 40 -2.35 -5.32 -10.10
CA VAL A 40 -3.79 -5.09 -9.92
C VAL A 40 -4.53 -6.19 -10.67
N SER A 41 -5.48 -6.84 -9.99
CA SER A 41 -6.27 -7.95 -10.55
C SER A 41 -7.75 -7.82 -10.18
N GLY A 42 -8.65 -8.31 -11.03
CA GLY A 42 -10.09 -8.19 -10.86
C GLY A 42 -10.74 -7.59 -12.09
N GLN A 43 -11.73 -6.71 -11.90
CA GLN A 43 -12.37 -5.96 -12.98
C GLN A 43 -11.41 -5.00 -13.68
N LEU A 44 -10.42 -4.49 -12.95
CA LEU A 44 -9.29 -3.76 -13.49
C LEU A 44 -8.03 -4.64 -13.43
N ARG A 45 -7.18 -4.56 -14.46
CA ARG A 45 -5.91 -5.27 -14.54
C ARG A 45 -4.79 -4.32 -14.87
N GLY A 46 -3.63 -4.52 -14.25
CA GLY A 46 -2.45 -3.71 -14.52
C GLY A 46 -1.34 -3.90 -13.50
N HIS A 47 -0.43 -2.94 -13.48
CA HIS A 47 0.72 -2.90 -12.59
C HIS A 47 0.77 -1.60 -11.83
N VAL A 48 1.25 -1.66 -10.58
CA VAL A 48 1.52 -0.47 -9.77
C VAL A 48 2.88 0.07 -10.17
N LEU A 49 2.95 1.36 -10.50
CA LEU A 49 4.21 2.03 -10.79
C LEU A 49 4.96 2.38 -9.50
N PRO A 50 6.30 2.39 -9.51
CA PRO A 50 7.08 2.84 -8.37
C PRO A 50 6.87 4.34 -8.10
N GLY A 51 7.01 4.75 -6.84
CA GLY A 51 7.02 6.17 -6.45
C GLY A 51 6.11 6.55 -5.28
N GLY A 52 5.41 5.58 -4.69
CA GLY A 52 4.62 5.75 -3.46
C GLY A 52 5.40 5.45 -2.19
#